data_AF-A0A851SM99-F1
#
_entry.id   AF-A0A851SM99-F1
#
_cell.length_a   1.000
_cell.length_b   1.000
_cell.length_c   1.000
_cell.angle_alpha   90.00
_cell.angle_beta   90.00
_cell.angle_gamma   90.00
#
_symmetry.space_group_name_H-M   'P 1'
#
loop_
_entity.id
_entity.type
_entity.pdbx_description
1 polymer ?
#
loop_
_entity_poly.entity_id
_entity_poly.type
_entity_poly.pdbx_seq_one_letter_code
_entity_poly.pdbx_strand_id
1 'polypeptide(L)'
;MDSEALRKYSALHPKPAGLALHYGTAGFRSRAEQLDHVVFRMGLLAILRSKAVTATIGIMVTASHNPEEDNGVKLVDPLGEMLHASWEEYATQLANAEEQELQNVLTEICQKAAVNLHKDASVFIGRDTRPSSKKLSQSVIDGIQVLGGQYHDYGLVTTPQLHYMVCCQNTQGQYGKATLEGYYEKLAKAFMELIKQSHCSGESQRHLKIDCANGIGALKLSEMKPYFSQELLIHIYNDGTKEKLNHLCGADFVKVHQKPPGGLDMKPNERCCSFDGDADRIVYYYKDTAGHFHLIDGDKIAALISIFLKELLAKV
;
A
#
# COMPACT_ATOMS: atom_id res chain seq x y z
N MET A 1 -10.04 3.35 29.65
CA MET A 1 -9.80 2.19 28.77
C MET A 1 -10.57 1.03 29.36
N ASP A 2 -11.44 0.38 28.59
CA ASP A 2 -12.25 -0.74 29.09
C ASP A 2 -11.40 -2.02 29.13
N SER A 3 -11.00 -2.42 30.34
CA SER A 3 -10.16 -3.60 30.55
C SER A 3 -10.88 -4.91 30.25
N GLU A 4 -12.21 -4.96 30.39
CA GLU A 4 -13.00 -6.16 30.11
C GLU A 4 -13.11 -6.37 28.61
N ALA A 5 -13.40 -5.30 27.86
CA ALA A 5 -13.40 -5.34 26.40
C ALA A 5 -12.03 -5.75 25.84
N LEU A 6 -10.93 -5.17 26.37
CA LEU A 6 -9.57 -5.52 25.93
C LEU A 6 -9.29 -7.01 26.08
N ARG A 7 -9.57 -7.60 27.25
CA ARG A 7 -9.38 -9.04 27.50
C ARG A 7 -10.25 -9.90 26.60
N LYS A 8 -11.53 -9.52 26.44
CA LYS A 8 -12.48 -10.27 25.63
C LYS A 8 -12.05 -10.35 24.16
N TYR A 9 -11.65 -9.23 23.57
CA TYR A 9 -11.22 -9.20 22.17
C TYR A 9 -9.83 -9.80 21.99
N SER A 10 -8.88 -9.54 22.90
CA SER A 10 -7.54 -10.12 22.79
C SER A 10 -7.56 -11.65 22.89
N ALA A 11 -8.48 -12.24 23.67
CA ALA A 11 -8.69 -13.69 23.68
C ALA A 11 -9.14 -14.29 22.32
N LEU A 12 -9.72 -13.48 21.42
CA LEU A 12 -10.06 -13.90 20.05
C LEU A 12 -8.83 -13.89 19.13
N HIS A 13 -7.76 -13.20 19.53
CA HIS A 13 -6.54 -12.99 18.77
C HIS A 13 -5.30 -13.44 19.57
N PRO A 14 -5.20 -14.73 19.97
CA PRO A 14 -4.16 -15.19 20.85
C PRO A 14 -2.77 -15.05 20.21
N LYS A 15 -1.80 -14.55 20.98
CA LYS A 15 -0.39 -14.52 20.59
C LYS A 15 0.18 -15.96 20.55
N PRO A 16 0.80 -16.40 19.44
CA PRO A 16 1.53 -17.66 19.42
C PRO A 16 2.72 -17.67 20.38
N ALA A 17 2.88 -18.75 21.15
CA ALA A 17 3.95 -18.87 22.14
C ALA A 17 5.34 -18.74 21.50
N GLY A 18 6.21 -17.91 22.09
CA GLY A 18 7.59 -17.69 21.63
C GLY A 18 7.73 -16.87 20.36
N LEU A 19 6.62 -16.40 19.75
CA LEU A 19 6.69 -15.52 18.58
C LEU A 19 7.05 -14.11 19.02
N ALA A 20 8.09 -13.56 18.39
CA ALA A 20 8.46 -12.16 18.49
C ALA A 20 8.67 -11.58 17.09
N LEU A 21 8.07 -10.43 16.81
CA LEU A 21 8.16 -9.73 15.53
C LEU A 21 8.62 -8.30 15.75
N HIS A 22 9.31 -7.73 14.76
CA HIS A 22 9.78 -6.34 14.80
C HIS A 22 9.05 -5.51 13.75
N TYR A 23 8.69 -4.27 14.10
CA TYR A 23 8.15 -3.32 13.16
C TYR A 23 9.30 -2.76 12.33
N GLY A 24 9.42 -3.22 11.08
CA GLY A 24 10.44 -2.71 10.16
C GLY A 24 9.96 -1.50 9.36
N THR A 25 10.78 -1.10 8.39
CA THR A 25 10.51 0.03 7.47
C THR A 25 9.19 -0.07 6.71
N ALA A 26 8.64 -1.28 6.56
CA ALA A 26 7.37 -1.54 5.90
C ALA A 26 6.34 -2.20 6.81
N GLY A 27 6.45 -1.96 8.12
CA GLY A 27 5.59 -2.54 9.14
C GLY A 27 5.95 -3.98 9.51
N PHE A 28 4.97 -4.71 10.04
CA PHE A 28 5.12 -6.13 10.32
C PHE A 28 4.85 -6.95 9.07
N ARG A 29 5.69 -7.95 8.81
CA ARG A 29 5.50 -8.95 7.75
C ARG A 29 5.89 -10.32 8.26
N SER A 30 5.05 -11.31 8.01
CA SER A 30 5.31 -12.73 8.30
C SER A 30 4.31 -13.60 7.55
N ARG A 31 4.36 -14.91 7.78
CA ARG A 31 3.30 -15.86 7.41
C ARG A 31 1.97 -15.35 7.96
N ALA A 32 0.92 -15.35 7.13
CA ALA A 32 -0.37 -14.77 7.51
C ALA A 32 -1.00 -15.39 8.78
N GLU A 33 -0.77 -16.68 9.01
CA GLU A 33 -1.26 -17.41 10.18
C GLU A 33 -0.69 -16.91 11.51
N GLN A 34 0.44 -16.20 11.49
CA GLN A 34 1.12 -15.68 12.68
C GLN A 34 0.72 -14.23 13.01
N LEU A 35 -0.01 -13.55 12.12
CA LEU A 35 -0.20 -12.10 12.18
C LEU A 35 -1.47 -11.64 12.89
N ASP A 36 -2.41 -12.53 13.18
CA ASP A 36 -3.73 -12.15 13.71
C ASP A 36 -3.66 -11.25 14.96
N HIS A 37 -2.90 -11.68 15.99
CA HIS A 37 -2.68 -10.88 17.20
C HIS A 37 -1.96 -9.55 16.94
N VAL A 38 -0.97 -9.54 16.04
CA VAL A 38 -0.23 -8.33 15.67
C VAL A 38 -1.16 -7.31 15.03
N VAL A 39 -1.96 -7.75 14.06
CA VAL A 39 -2.87 -6.89 13.31
C VAL A 39 -3.97 -6.34 14.21
N PHE A 40 -4.52 -7.15 15.10
CA PHE A 40 -5.41 -6.69 16.17
C PHE A 40 -4.78 -5.58 17.02
N ARG A 41 -3.55 -5.79 17.47
CA ARG A 41 -2.80 -4.83 18.27
C ARG A 41 -2.46 -3.55 17.50
N MET A 42 -2.25 -3.63 16.19
CA MET A 42 -2.10 -2.45 15.33
C MET A 42 -3.38 -1.63 15.21
N GLY A 43 -4.56 -2.26 15.28
CA GLY A 43 -5.83 -1.56 15.45
C GLY A 43 -5.87 -0.71 16.73
N LEU A 44 -5.43 -1.28 17.87
CA LEU A 44 -5.30 -0.54 19.13
C LEU A 44 -4.32 0.63 19.00
N LEU A 45 -3.13 0.38 18.43
CA LEU A 45 -2.09 1.40 18.30
C LEU A 45 -2.53 2.57 17.40
N ALA A 46 -3.23 2.29 16.30
CA ALA A 46 -3.70 3.34 15.40
C ALA A 46 -4.70 4.27 16.08
N ILE A 47 -5.52 3.78 17.01
CA ILE A 47 -6.37 4.63 17.84
C ILE A 47 -5.55 5.54 18.75
N LEU A 48 -4.53 4.99 19.43
CA LEU A 48 -3.64 5.80 20.26
C LEU A 48 -2.90 6.85 19.42
N ARG A 49 -2.43 6.47 18.22
CA ARG A 49 -1.76 7.38 17.29
C ARG A 49 -2.70 8.49 16.84
N SER A 50 -3.91 8.15 16.38
CA SER A 50 -4.92 9.10 15.93
C SER A 50 -5.26 10.13 17.03
N LYS A 51 -5.43 9.68 18.28
CA LYS A 51 -5.66 10.57 19.42
C LYS A 51 -4.46 11.48 19.73
N ALA A 52 -3.23 10.96 19.62
CA ALA A 52 -2.01 11.71 19.86
C ALA A 52 -1.85 12.87 18.86
N VAL A 53 -2.05 12.59 17.56
CA VAL A 53 -1.89 13.60 16.50
C VAL A 53 -3.16 14.36 16.16
N THR A 54 -4.32 13.95 16.70
CA THR A 54 -5.63 14.54 16.41
C THR A 54 -5.97 14.52 14.91
N ALA A 55 -5.72 13.38 14.27
CA ALA A 55 -5.84 13.21 12.83
C ALA A 55 -6.22 11.77 12.47
N THR A 56 -6.73 11.58 11.25
CA THR A 56 -7.01 10.26 10.70
C THR A 56 -5.71 9.51 10.42
N ILE A 57 -5.63 8.24 10.84
CA ILE A 57 -4.49 7.35 10.61
C ILE A 57 -4.91 6.24 9.64
N GLY A 58 -4.02 5.81 8.75
CA GLY A 58 -4.25 4.66 7.89
C GLY A 58 -3.68 3.36 8.46
N ILE A 59 -4.33 2.23 8.15
CA ILE A 59 -3.80 0.89 8.30
C ILE A 59 -3.93 0.16 6.96
N MET A 60 -2.81 -0.23 6.37
CA MET A 60 -2.77 -1.05 5.16
C MET A 60 -2.40 -2.48 5.49
N VAL A 61 -3.26 -3.44 5.11
CA VAL A 61 -3.01 -4.88 5.22
C VAL A 61 -2.47 -5.40 3.89
N THR A 62 -1.16 -5.64 3.85
CA THR A 62 -0.45 -6.16 2.68
C THR A 62 0.98 -6.60 3.03
N ALA A 63 1.54 -7.52 2.25
CA ALA A 63 2.98 -7.78 2.21
C ALA A 63 3.63 -7.47 0.86
N SER A 64 3.03 -6.63 0.00
CA SER A 64 3.67 -6.13 -1.24
C SER A 64 4.18 -7.29 -2.11
N HIS A 65 5.47 -7.33 -2.44
CA HIS A 65 6.15 -8.35 -3.25
C HIS A 65 6.31 -9.74 -2.60
N ASN A 66 5.99 -9.92 -1.31
CA ASN A 66 6.13 -11.22 -0.65
C ASN A 66 5.25 -12.32 -1.29
N PRO A 67 5.56 -13.62 -1.11
CA PRO A 67 4.70 -14.74 -1.52
C PRO A 67 3.29 -14.67 -0.93
N GLU A 68 2.28 -15.24 -1.61
CA GLU A 68 0.83 -15.12 -1.29
C GLU A 68 0.44 -15.52 0.14
N GLU A 69 1.10 -16.54 0.68
CA GLU A 69 0.98 -17.02 2.07
C GLU A 69 1.39 -16.04 3.17
N ASP A 70 2.23 -15.06 2.85
CA ASP A 70 2.62 -14.00 3.78
C ASP A 70 1.52 -12.94 3.84
N ASN A 71 1.54 -12.12 4.87
CA ASN A 71 0.84 -10.85 4.86
C ASN A 71 1.60 -9.86 5.74
N GLY A 72 1.02 -8.69 5.94
CA GLY A 72 1.63 -7.66 6.75
C GLY A 72 0.66 -6.56 7.10
N VAL A 73 1.13 -5.66 7.96
CA VAL A 73 0.38 -4.48 8.37
C VAL A 73 1.34 -3.31 8.52
N LYS A 74 1.02 -2.19 7.87
CA LYS A 74 1.73 -0.91 7.98
C LYS A 74 0.75 0.20 8.35
N LEU A 75 1.22 1.14 9.17
CA LEU A 75 0.46 2.32 9.59
C LEU A 75 0.88 3.51 8.72
N VAL A 76 -0.09 4.38 8.44
CA VAL A 76 0.06 5.57 7.62
C VAL A 76 -0.29 6.78 8.47
N ASP A 77 0.66 7.71 8.56
CA ASP A 77 0.51 8.94 9.33
C ASP A 77 -0.22 10.04 8.52
N PRO A 78 -0.58 11.18 9.15
CA PRO A 78 -1.63 12.06 8.65
C PRO A 78 -1.45 12.62 7.24
N LEU A 79 -0.23 12.87 6.79
CA LEU A 79 0.06 13.43 5.45
C LEU A 79 0.28 12.33 4.40
N GLY A 80 0.01 11.07 4.73
CA GLY A 80 0.24 9.92 3.86
C GLY A 80 1.67 9.40 3.93
N GLU A 81 2.44 9.79 4.93
CA GLU A 81 3.77 9.27 5.26
C GLU A 81 3.69 7.95 6.03
N MET A 82 4.81 7.24 6.12
CA MET A 82 4.93 6.07 6.98
C MET A 82 4.81 6.47 8.45
N LEU A 83 4.43 5.53 9.32
CA LEU A 83 4.42 5.73 10.76
C LEU A 83 5.71 6.40 11.25
N HIS A 84 5.57 7.46 12.05
CA HIS A 84 6.70 8.15 12.64
C HIS A 84 7.64 7.18 13.37
N ALA A 85 8.95 7.26 13.10
CA ALA A 85 9.95 6.29 13.57
C ALA A 85 9.89 6.03 15.10
N SER A 86 9.62 7.07 15.90
CA SER A 86 9.49 6.91 17.37
C SER A 86 8.30 6.05 17.82
N TRP A 87 7.36 5.74 16.93
CA TRP A 87 6.20 4.89 17.20
C TRP A 87 6.40 3.44 16.73
N GLU A 88 7.44 3.15 15.95
CA GLU A 88 7.81 1.78 15.55
C GLU A 88 8.19 0.93 16.77
N GLU A 89 8.84 1.55 17.77
CA GLU A 89 9.14 0.90 19.05
C GLU A 89 7.86 0.55 19.82
N TYR A 90 6.88 1.47 19.88
CA TYR A 90 5.57 1.19 20.50
C TYR A 90 4.82 0.09 19.77
N ALA A 91 4.90 0.07 18.44
CA ALA A 91 4.31 -1.00 17.64
C ALA A 91 4.96 -2.36 17.97
N THR A 92 6.28 -2.40 18.02
CA THR A 92 7.06 -3.59 18.39
C THR A 92 6.75 -4.05 19.81
N GLN A 93 6.75 -3.13 20.79
CA GLN A 93 6.43 -3.43 22.19
C GLN A 93 5.02 -4.02 22.31
N LEU A 94 4.04 -3.37 21.67
CA LEU A 94 2.64 -3.81 21.76
C LEU A 94 2.42 -5.14 21.06
N ALA A 95 2.97 -5.34 19.86
CA ALA A 95 2.86 -6.60 19.11
C ALA A 95 3.42 -7.79 19.90
N ASN A 96 4.47 -7.58 20.69
CA ASN A 96 5.14 -8.63 21.45
C ASN A 96 4.65 -8.79 22.90
N ALA A 97 3.78 -7.91 23.41
CA ALA A 97 3.28 -7.99 24.79
C ALA A 97 2.61 -9.34 25.08
N GLU A 98 2.83 -9.93 26.25
CA GLU A 98 2.00 -11.06 26.67
C GLU A 98 0.59 -10.59 27.03
N GLU A 99 -0.38 -11.50 26.99
CA GLU A 99 -1.80 -11.20 27.21
C GLU A 99 -2.03 -10.45 28.53
N GLN A 100 -1.34 -10.85 29.61
CA GLN A 100 -1.47 -10.21 30.92
C GLN A 100 -0.83 -8.82 30.98
N GLU A 101 0.10 -8.51 30.07
CA GLU A 101 0.85 -7.25 30.03
C GLU A 101 0.24 -6.21 29.11
N LEU A 102 -0.69 -6.61 28.23
CA LEU A 102 -1.23 -5.77 27.17
C LEU A 102 -1.79 -4.44 27.68
N GLN A 103 -2.53 -4.47 28.81
CA GLN A 103 -3.08 -3.26 29.43
C GLN A 103 -1.99 -2.32 29.96
N ASN A 104 -0.92 -2.87 30.54
CA ASN A 104 0.18 -2.08 31.08
C ASN A 104 0.94 -1.41 29.94
N VAL A 105 1.24 -2.15 28.87
CA VAL A 105 1.91 -1.61 27.67
C VAL A 105 1.11 -0.49 27.04
N LEU A 106 -0.21 -0.64 26.88
CA LEU A 106 -1.07 0.43 26.36
C LEU A 106 -1.04 1.69 27.24
N THR A 107 -1.03 1.51 28.56
CA THR A 107 -0.97 2.62 29.53
C THR A 107 0.38 3.34 29.46
N GLU A 108 1.49 2.60 29.36
CA GLU A 108 2.83 3.17 29.16
C GLU A 108 2.93 3.97 27.87
N ILE A 109 2.39 3.44 26.75
CA ILE A 109 2.35 4.15 25.48
C ILE A 109 1.55 5.45 25.62
N CYS A 110 0.38 5.40 26.27
CA CYS A 110 -0.43 6.59 26.51
C CYS A 110 0.33 7.67 27.28
N GLN A 111 1.07 7.29 28.32
CA GLN A 111 1.87 8.20 29.12
C GLN A 111 3.06 8.78 28.34
N LYS A 112 3.88 7.91 27.73
CA LYS A 112 5.08 8.33 26.99
C LYS A 112 4.77 9.19 25.76
N ALA A 113 3.67 8.88 25.07
CA ALA A 113 3.24 9.63 23.89
C ALA A 113 2.23 10.75 24.19
N ALA A 114 1.99 11.05 25.48
CA ALA A 114 1.05 12.09 25.93
C ALA A 114 -0.34 12.00 25.26
N VAL A 115 -0.86 10.78 25.13
CA VAL A 115 -2.13 10.51 24.44
C VAL A 115 -3.30 11.02 25.27
N ASN A 116 -4.09 11.95 24.72
CA ASN A 116 -5.35 12.36 25.33
C ASN A 116 -6.47 11.39 24.93
N LEU A 117 -6.86 10.51 25.85
CA LEU A 117 -7.89 9.49 25.61
C LEU A 117 -9.29 10.07 25.30
N HIS A 118 -9.55 11.32 25.68
CA HIS A 118 -10.82 12.01 25.43
C HIS A 118 -10.97 12.56 24.02
N LYS A 119 -9.89 12.61 23.22
CA LYS A 119 -9.97 13.02 21.82
C LYS A 119 -10.65 11.95 20.98
N ASP A 120 -11.38 12.38 19.96
CA ASP A 120 -11.88 11.47 18.93
C ASP A 120 -10.73 10.82 18.16
N ALA A 121 -10.99 9.63 17.64
CA ALA A 121 -10.05 8.87 16.83
C ALA A 121 -10.72 8.44 15.53
N SER A 122 -9.97 8.49 14.44
CA SER A 122 -10.42 8.11 13.10
C SER A 122 -9.36 7.26 12.42
N VAL A 123 -9.74 6.10 11.89
CA VAL A 123 -8.83 5.18 11.20
C VAL A 123 -9.37 4.78 9.83
N PHE A 124 -8.55 4.88 8.80
CA PHE A 124 -8.84 4.37 7.46
C PHE A 124 -8.17 3.01 7.27
N ILE A 125 -8.91 2.04 6.75
CA ILE A 125 -8.42 0.66 6.55
C ILE A 125 -8.42 0.37 5.05
N GLY A 126 -7.33 -0.21 4.58
CA GLY A 126 -7.19 -0.72 3.22
C GLY A 126 -6.51 -2.09 3.22
N ARG A 127 -6.75 -2.88 2.17
CA ARG A 127 -6.10 -4.18 1.99
C ARG A 127 -5.86 -4.54 0.53
N ASP A 128 -4.87 -5.40 0.31
CA ASP A 128 -4.62 -6.02 -0.99
C ASP A 128 -5.51 -7.27 -1.23
N THR A 129 -5.21 -8.01 -2.29
CA THR A 129 -5.95 -9.21 -2.73
C THR A 129 -5.53 -10.52 -2.04
N ARG A 130 -4.63 -10.51 -1.05
CA ARG A 130 -4.21 -11.75 -0.39
C ARG A 130 -5.42 -12.45 0.25
N PRO A 131 -5.52 -13.79 0.20
CA PRO A 131 -6.65 -14.51 0.78
C PRO A 131 -6.85 -14.23 2.28
N SER A 132 -5.76 -14.02 3.03
CA SER A 132 -5.78 -13.71 4.46
C SER A 132 -6.19 -12.27 4.78
N SER A 133 -6.11 -11.34 3.81
CA SER A 133 -6.29 -9.90 4.05
C SER A 133 -7.67 -9.55 4.58
N LYS A 134 -8.74 -10.21 4.10
CA LYS A 134 -10.11 -9.95 4.60
C LYS A 134 -10.24 -10.30 6.09
N LYS A 135 -9.66 -11.43 6.53
CA LYS A 135 -9.69 -11.83 7.95
C LYS A 135 -8.86 -10.86 8.78
N LEU A 136 -7.65 -10.53 8.34
CA LEU A 136 -6.76 -9.62 9.07
C LEU A 136 -7.34 -8.19 9.18
N SER A 137 -8.02 -7.69 8.14
CA SER A 137 -8.77 -6.42 8.25
C SER A 137 -9.86 -6.47 9.32
N GLN A 138 -10.49 -7.63 9.56
CA GLN A 138 -11.43 -7.76 10.68
C GLN A 138 -10.71 -7.65 12.03
N SER A 139 -9.53 -8.27 12.18
CA SER A 139 -8.71 -8.14 13.39
C SER A 139 -8.35 -6.68 13.67
N VAL A 140 -8.06 -5.88 12.63
CA VAL A 140 -7.87 -4.41 12.78
C VAL A 140 -9.11 -3.74 13.40
N ILE A 141 -10.30 -4.05 12.86
CA ILE A 141 -11.57 -3.48 13.32
C ILE A 141 -11.83 -3.85 14.79
N ASP A 142 -11.58 -5.10 15.14
CA ASP A 142 -11.71 -5.61 16.50
C ASP A 142 -10.81 -4.81 17.48
N GLY A 143 -9.57 -4.51 17.07
CA GLY A 143 -8.67 -3.64 17.84
C GLY A 143 -9.16 -2.20 17.96
N ILE A 144 -9.69 -1.62 16.89
CA ILE A 144 -10.26 -0.26 16.89
C ILE A 144 -11.44 -0.15 17.87
N GLN A 145 -12.31 -1.16 17.89
CA GLN A 145 -13.53 -1.17 18.71
C GLN A 145 -13.23 -1.15 20.20
N VAL A 146 -12.16 -1.80 20.66
CA VAL A 146 -11.76 -1.84 22.08
C VAL A 146 -11.50 -0.44 22.66
N LEU A 147 -10.92 0.47 21.88
CA LEU A 147 -10.57 1.83 22.33
C LEU A 147 -11.56 2.91 21.89
N GLY A 148 -12.66 2.53 21.23
CA GLY A 148 -13.77 3.43 20.90
C GLY A 148 -13.44 4.48 19.84
N GLY A 149 -12.99 4.06 18.65
CA GLY A 149 -12.72 4.94 17.50
C GLY A 149 -13.70 4.78 16.34
N GLN A 150 -13.77 5.81 15.48
CA GLN A 150 -14.43 5.72 14.19
C GLN A 150 -13.48 5.10 13.16
N TYR A 151 -14.01 4.33 12.22
CA TYR A 151 -13.22 3.83 11.11
C TYR A 151 -13.97 3.87 9.78
N HIS A 152 -13.21 3.87 8.70
CA HIS A 152 -13.71 3.68 7.34
C HIS A 152 -12.89 2.58 6.66
N ASP A 153 -13.54 1.49 6.26
CA ASP A 153 -12.91 0.42 5.48
C ASP A 153 -13.11 0.68 3.99
N TYR A 154 -12.04 1.08 3.30
CA TYR A 154 -12.03 1.23 1.83
C TYR A 154 -11.99 -0.13 1.12
N GLY A 155 -11.78 -1.22 1.84
CA GLY A 155 -11.72 -2.56 1.30
C GLY A 155 -10.48 -2.78 0.45
N LEU A 156 -10.69 -3.29 -0.77
CA LEU A 156 -9.63 -3.59 -1.73
C LEU A 156 -9.09 -2.28 -2.31
N VAL A 157 -7.84 -1.93 -2.00
CA VAL A 157 -7.14 -0.73 -2.49
C VAL A 157 -5.64 -1.03 -2.68
N THR A 158 -4.99 -0.29 -3.57
CA THR A 158 -3.52 -0.25 -3.62
C THR A 158 -2.96 0.46 -2.38
N THR A 159 -1.70 0.21 -2.05
CA THR A 159 -1.02 0.97 -0.97
C THR A 159 -1.08 2.49 -1.23
N PRO A 160 -0.71 3.00 -2.43
CA PRO A 160 -0.75 4.44 -2.70
C PRO A 160 -2.15 5.06 -2.59
N GLN A 161 -3.21 4.30 -2.90
CA GLN A 161 -4.58 4.77 -2.71
C GLN A 161 -4.85 5.05 -1.23
N LEU A 162 -4.62 4.10 -0.32
CA LEU A 162 -4.88 4.37 1.10
C LEU A 162 -4.11 5.61 1.60
N HIS A 163 -2.84 5.74 1.23
CA HIS A 163 -2.02 6.90 1.58
C HIS A 163 -2.63 8.22 1.06
N TYR A 164 -3.13 8.22 -0.18
CA TYR A 164 -3.82 9.37 -0.74
C TYR A 164 -5.10 9.71 0.04
N MET A 165 -5.91 8.72 0.42
CA MET A 165 -7.16 8.99 1.14
C MET A 165 -6.91 9.56 2.53
N VAL A 166 -5.90 9.06 3.25
CA VAL A 166 -5.45 9.60 4.55
C VAL A 166 -5.02 11.06 4.41
N CYS A 167 -4.15 11.36 3.43
CA CYS A 167 -3.67 12.72 3.18
C CYS A 167 -4.83 13.67 2.82
N CYS A 168 -5.75 13.24 1.95
CA CYS A 168 -6.91 14.05 1.56
C CYS A 168 -7.84 14.36 2.74
N GLN A 169 -8.08 13.37 3.61
CA GLN A 169 -8.92 13.54 4.80
C GLN A 169 -8.30 14.58 5.76
N ASN A 170 -7.01 14.46 6.05
CA ASN A 170 -6.35 15.33 7.02
C ASN A 170 -6.05 16.73 6.48
N THR A 171 -5.93 16.88 5.16
CA THR A 171 -5.83 18.20 4.51
C THR A 171 -7.19 18.83 4.22
N GLN A 172 -8.28 18.26 4.75
CA GLN A 172 -9.66 18.77 4.58
C GLN A 172 -10.03 19.00 3.10
N GLY A 173 -9.57 18.12 2.22
CA GLY A 173 -9.82 18.19 0.79
C GLY A 173 -8.85 19.07 -0.02
N GLN A 174 -7.90 19.77 0.63
CA GLN A 174 -6.94 20.62 -0.10
C GLN A 174 -6.01 19.81 -1.01
N TYR A 175 -5.61 18.60 -0.60
CA TYR A 175 -4.84 17.71 -1.46
C TYR A 175 -5.70 17.03 -2.54
N GLY A 176 -6.97 16.78 -2.27
CA GLY A 176 -7.89 16.08 -3.17
C GLY A 176 -9.09 15.52 -2.43
N LYS A 177 -10.01 14.85 -3.14
CA LYS A 177 -11.15 14.18 -2.51
C LYS A 177 -10.72 12.82 -1.96
N ALA A 178 -11.02 12.50 -0.70
CA ALA A 178 -10.68 11.23 -0.05
C ALA A 178 -11.55 10.05 -0.52
N THR A 179 -11.60 9.80 -1.82
CA THR A 179 -12.32 8.67 -2.44
C THR A 179 -11.48 8.03 -3.56
N LEU A 180 -11.86 6.84 -4.00
CA LEU A 180 -11.22 6.17 -5.14
C LEU A 180 -11.39 6.99 -6.43
N GLU A 181 -12.59 7.52 -6.67
CA GLU A 181 -12.87 8.39 -7.80
C GLU A 181 -12.02 9.65 -7.74
N GLY A 182 -11.86 10.25 -6.55
CA GLY A 182 -10.97 11.39 -6.35
C GLY A 182 -9.52 11.10 -6.73
N TYR A 183 -9.02 9.91 -6.38
CA TYR A 183 -7.69 9.44 -6.78
C TYR A 183 -7.57 9.29 -8.30
N TYR A 184 -8.56 8.65 -8.94
CA TYR A 184 -8.59 8.47 -10.40
C TYR A 184 -8.67 9.81 -11.15
N GLU A 185 -9.60 10.68 -10.75
CA GLU A 185 -9.79 12.01 -11.33
C GLU A 185 -8.51 12.85 -11.24
N LYS A 186 -7.89 12.92 -10.05
CA LYS A 186 -6.72 13.75 -9.82
C LYS A 186 -5.54 13.31 -10.70
N LEU A 187 -5.22 12.02 -10.69
CA LEU A 187 -4.08 11.49 -11.44
C LEU A 187 -4.32 11.52 -12.95
N ALA A 188 -5.49 11.09 -13.41
CA ALA A 188 -5.81 11.10 -14.83
C ALA A 188 -5.84 12.53 -15.38
N LYS A 189 -6.42 13.50 -14.67
CA LYS A 189 -6.43 14.90 -15.09
C LYS A 189 -5.01 15.46 -15.23
N ALA A 190 -4.15 15.24 -14.24
CA ALA A 190 -2.76 15.72 -14.29
C ALA A 190 -1.98 15.07 -15.44
N PHE A 191 -2.13 13.76 -15.63
CA PHE A 191 -1.51 13.04 -16.74
C PHE A 191 -1.99 13.56 -18.10
N MET A 192 -3.30 13.71 -18.28
CA MET A 192 -3.90 14.21 -19.51
C MET A 192 -3.42 15.63 -19.85
N GLU A 193 -3.26 16.50 -18.85
CA GLU A 193 -2.74 17.85 -19.07
C GLU A 193 -1.26 17.83 -19.46
N LEU A 194 -0.47 16.94 -18.87
CA LEU A 194 0.95 16.77 -19.20
C LEU A 194 1.15 16.30 -20.65
N ILE A 195 0.37 15.30 -21.09
CA ILE A 195 0.56 14.72 -22.43
C ILE A 195 0.06 15.61 -23.57
N LYS A 196 -0.87 16.55 -23.33
CA LYS A 196 -1.28 17.56 -24.34
C LYS A 196 -0.12 18.41 -24.84
N GLN A 197 0.90 18.60 -24.00
CA GLN A 197 2.10 19.36 -24.34
C GLN A 197 3.12 18.51 -25.12
N SER A 198 2.87 17.20 -25.27
CA SER A 198 3.76 16.29 -25.97
C SER A 198 3.41 16.21 -27.47
N HIS A 199 4.43 16.18 -28.32
CA HIS A 199 4.28 16.02 -29.77
C HIS A 199 4.24 14.54 -30.22
N CYS A 200 4.04 13.61 -29.29
CA CYS A 200 4.13 12.17 -29.54
C CYS A 200 2.99 11.68 -30.44
N SER A 201 3.31 11.43 -31.71
CA SER A 201 2.34 11.22 -32.79
C SER A 201 2.40 9.82 -33.43
N GLY A 202 3.04 8.85 -32.78
CA GLY A 202 3.11 7.45 -33.27
C GLY A 202 2.11 6.51 -32.57
N GLU A 203 1.39 5.69 -33.33
CA GLU A 203 0.49 4.64 -32.79
C GLU A 203 1.20 3.70 -31.79
N SER A 204 2.44 3.28 -32.09
CA SER A 204 3.21 2.38 -31.23
C SER A 204 3.53 2.95 -29.84
N GLN A 205 3.59 4.28 -29.71
CA GLN A 205 3.87 4.96 -28.45
C GLN A 205 2.63 5.09 -27.55
N ARG A 206 1.44 4.74 -28.04
CA ARG A 206 0.19 4.76 -27.26
C ARG A 206 -0.02 3.48 -26.46
N HIS A 207 0.58 2.37 -26.89
CA HIS A 207 0.40 1.08 -26.22
C HIS A 207 1.31 0.97 -24.99
N LEU A 208 0.76 0.43 -23.91
CA LEU A 208 1.52 0.03 -22.73
C LEU A 208 0.98 -1.31 -22.24
N LYS A 209 1.85 -2.32 -22.22
CA LYS A 209 1.54 -3.61 -21.61
C LYS A 209 1.98 -3.59 -20.15
N ILE A 210 1.07 -3.93 -19.25
CA ILE A 210 1.29 -3.85 -17.81
C ILE A 210 1.09 -5.23 -17.21
N ASP A 211 2.16 -5.80 -16.66
CA ASP A 211 2.12 -6.94 -15.76
C ASP A 211 1.71 -6.47 -14.36
N CYS A 212 0.51 -6.83 -13.93
CA CYS A 212 -0.05 -6.39 -12.65
C CYS A 212 0.24 -7.37 -11.50
N ALA A 213 1.22 -8.27 -11.66
CA ALA A 213 1.69 -9.21 -10.65
C ALA A 213 0.63 -10.12 -10.02
N ASN A 214 -0.52 -10.31 -10.68
CA ASN A 214 -1.71 -10.94 -10.13
C ASN A 214 -2.25 -10.25 -8.86
N GLY A 215 -1.91 -8.96 -8.68
CA GLY A 215 -2.19 -8.17 -7.48
C GLY A 215 -3.31 -7.14 -7.65
N ILE A 216 -3.51 -6.36 -6.59
CA ILE A 216 -4.59 -5.37 -6.50
C ILE A 216 -4.49 -4.28 -7.58
N GLY A 217 -3.28 -4.03 -8.10
CA GLY A 217 -3.03 -3.12 -9.22
C GLY A 217 -3.85 -3.45 -10.45
N ALA A 218 -4.11 -4.73 -10.75
CA ALA A 218 -4.92 -5.13 -11.92
C ALA A 218 -6.37 -4.62 -11.83
N LEU A 219 -6.99 -4.82 -10.67
CA LEU A 219 -8.35 -4.39 -10.39
C LEU A 219 -8.46 -2.87 -10.48
N LYS A 220 -7.53 -2.16 -9.82
CA LYS A 220 -7.57 -0.69 -9.71
C LYS A 220 -7.20 0.01 -11.00
N LEU A 221 -6.30 -0.56 -11.79
CA LEU A 221 -6.02 -0.07 -13.12
C LEU A 221 -7.21 -0.29 -14.07
N SER A 222 -7.95 -1.40 -13.93
CA SER A 222 -9.18 -1.65 -14.70
C SER A 222 -10.26 -0.62 -14.38
N GLU A 223 -10.44 -0.28 -13.09
CA GLU A 223 -11.35 0.79 -12.63
C GLU A 223 -10.90 2.18 -13.12
N MET A 224 -9.58 2.43 -13.16
CA MET A 224 -9.01 3.72 -13.57
C MET A 224 -8.98 3.92 -15.09
N LYS A 225 -8.98 2.83 -15.88
CA LYS A 225 -8.84 2.86 -17.35
C LYS A 225 -9.80 3.84 -18.06
N PRO A 226 -11.09 3.95 -17.70
CA PRO A 226 -12.02 4.90 -18.33
C PRO A 226 -11.69 6.39 -18.11
N TYR A 227 -10.84 6.71 -17.13
CA TYR A 227 -10.43 8.10 -16.84
C TYR A 227 -9.32 8.60 -17.78
N PHE A 228 -8.65 7.71 -18.50
CA PHE A 228 -7.67 8.06 -19.51
C PHE A 228 -8.36 8.27 -20.88
N SER A 229 -7.87 9.22 -21.69
CA SER A 229 -8.34 9.38 -23.07
C SER A 229 -7.91 8.19 -23.95
N GLN A 230 -8.45 8.10 -25.15
CA GLN A 230 -8.04 7.11 -26.16
C GLN A 230 -6.57 7.24 -26.62
N GLU A 231 -5.83 8.23 -26.11
CA GLU A 231 -4.41 8.45 -26.42
C GLU A 231 -3.49 7.44 -25.71
N LEU A 232 -3.94 6.80 -24.62
CA LEU A 232 -3.19 5.76 -23.91
C LEU A 232 -3.95 4.42 -23.94
N LEU A 233 -3.37 3.43 -24.62
CA LEU A 233 -3.92 2.08 -24.76
C LEU A 233 -3.26 1.12 -23.77
N ILE A 234 -3.91 0.94 -22.62
CA ILE A 234 -3.47 0.06 -21.54
C ILE A 234 -3.93 -1.38 -21.78
N HIS A 235 -2.97 -2.31 -21.78
CA HIS A 235 -3.18 -3.76 -21.86
C HIS A 235 -2.75 -4.40 -20.54
N ILE A 236 -3.71 -4.98 -19.82
CA ILE A 236 -3.49 -5.57 -18.49
C ILE A 236 -3.17 -7.05 -18.66
N TYR A 237 -2.09 -7.50 -18.00
CA TYR A 237 -1.64 -8.88 -17.91
C TYR A 237 -1.45 -9.25 -16.45
N ASN A 238 -1.47 -10.56 -16.15
CA ASN A 238 -1.34 -11.10 -14.79
C ASN A 238 -2.30 -10.38 -13.83
N ASP A 239 -3.59 -10.59 -14.06
CA ASP A 239 -4.70 -9.90 -13.40
C ASP A 239 -5.24 -10.63 -12.15
N GLY A 240 -4.63 -11.76 -11.79
CA GLY A 240 -5.05 -12.58 -10.64
C GLY A 240 -6.11 -13.62 -10.97
N THR A 241 -6.51 -13.78 -12.23
CA THR A 241 -7.52 -14.78 -12.62
C THR A 241 -6.96 -16.18 -12.86
N LYS A 242 -5.66 -16.30 -13.14
CA LYS A 242 -5.03 -17.58 -13.57
C LYS A 242 -3.92 -18.07 -12.66
N GLU A 243 -3.10 -17.15 -12.14
CA GLU A 243 -1.87 -17.44 -11.42
C GLU A 243 -1.87 -16.74 -10.07
N LYS A 244 -1.01 -17.20 -9.16
CA LYS A 244 -0.90 -16.66 -7.81
C LYS A 244 -0.23 -15.28 -7.80
N LEU A 245 -0.52 -14.51 -6.74
CA LEU A 245 0.12 -13.23 -6.46
C LEU A 245 1.65 -13.35 -6.51
N ASN A 246 2.30 -12.45 -7.26
CA ASN A 246 3.76 -12.37 -7.46
C ASN A 246 4.42 -13.66 -8.00
N HIS A 247 3.66 -14.64 -8.52
CA HIS A 247 4.24 -15.90 -8.97
C HIS A 247 4.83 -15.77 -10.38
N LEU A 248 6.17 -15.81 -10.46
CA LEU A 248 6.93 -15.67 -11.72
C LEU A 248 6.62 -14.38 -12.51
N CYS A 249 6.13 -13.36 -11.83
CA CYS A 249 5.75 -12.06 -12.40
C CYS A 249 5.93 -10.95 -11.37
N GLY A 250 5.72 -9.71 -11.79
CA GLY A 250 5.78 -8.52 -10.96
C GLY A 250 7.16 -7.85 -10.92
N ALA A 251 7.18 -6.63 -10.39
CA ALA A 251 8.35 -5.75 -10.45
C ALA A 251 9.59 -6.37 -9.78
N ASP A 252 9.42 -7.05 -8.65
CA ASP A 252 10.51 -7.69 -7.93
C ASP A 252 11.11 -8.85 -8.73
N PHE A 253 10.27 -9.74 -9.27
CA PHE A 253 10.70 -10.83 -10.14
C PHE A 253 11.50 -10.32 -11.35
N VAL A 254 10.96 -9.32 -12.06
CA VAL A 254 11.60 -8.76 -13.25
C VAL A 254 12.93 -8.09 -12.89
N LYS A 255 13.00 -7.36 -11.78
CA LYS A 255 14.23 -6.70 -11.30
C LYS A 255 15.31 -7.73 -10.92
N VAL A 256 14.96 -8.76 -10.16
CA VAL A 256 15.90 -9.75 -9.64
C VAL A 256 16.39 -10.68 -10.75
N HIS A 257 15.49 -11.17 -11.61
CA HIS A 257 15.83 -12.16 -12.63
C HIS A 257 16.22 -11.54 -13.98
N GLN A 258 16.03 -10.23 -14.16
CA GLN A 258 16.31 -9.49 -15.40
C GLN A 258 15.78 -10.19 -16.65
N LYS A 259 14.51 -10.63 -16.58
CA LYS A 259 13.82 -11.31 -17.68
C LYS A 259 12.33 -10.94 -17.68
N PRO A 260 11.61 -11.16 -18.80
CA PRO A 260 10.16 -10.92 -18.86
C PRO A 260 9.39 -11.74 -17.82
N PRO A 261 8.26 -11.22 -17.30
CA PRO A 261 7.37 -11.97 -16.44
C PRO A 261 6.67 -13.10 -17.20
N GLY A 262 6.27 -14.15 -16.48
CA GLY A 262 5.39 -15.18 -17.01
C GLY A 262 4.06 -14.60 -17.49
N GLY A 263 3.45 -15.23 -18.51
CA GLY A 263 2.15 -14.82 -19.04
C GLY A 263 2.16 -13.59 -19.97
N LEU A 264 3.30 -12.90 -20.12
CA LEU A 264 3.43 -11.72 -20.97
C LEU A 264 4.28 -12.03 -22.22
N ASP A 265 3.64 -12.03 -23.40
CA ASP A 265 4.37 -12.07 -24.67
C ASP A 265 4.83 -10.66 -25.09
N MET A 266 6.11 -10.55 -25.43
CA MET A 266 6.79 -9.31 -25.74
C MET A 266 7.42 -9.37 -27.14
N LYS A 267 6.97 -8.49 -28.03
CA LYS A 267 7.60 -8.24 -29.32
C LYS A 267 8.72 -7.20 -29.18
N PRO A 268 9.67 -7.15 -30.14
CA PRO A 268 10.72 -6.14 -30.15
C PRO A 268 10.17 -4.71 -30.06
N ASN A 269 10.83 -3.89 -29.25
CA ASN A 269 10.54 -2.48 -28.99
C ASN A 269 9.16 -2.17 -28.38
N GLU A 270 8.40 -3.18 -27.92
CA GLU A 270 7.18 -2.92 -27.16
C GLU A 270 7.50 -2.41 -25.74
N ARG A 271 6.83 -1.33 -25.35
CA ARG A 271 6.95 -0.75 -24.01
C ARG A 271 6.11 -1.55 -23.01
N CYS A 272 6.79 -2.12 -22.02
CA CYS A 272 6.18 -2.89 -20.96
C CYS A 272 6.59 -2.36 -19.58
N CYS A 273 5.74 -2.59 -18.58
CA CYS A 273 6.11 -2.41 -17.17
C CYS A 273 5.46 -3.49 -16.29
N SER A 274 6.01 -3.65 -15.09
CA SER A 274 5.44 -4.49 -14.03
C SER A 274 5.18 -3.67 -12.78
N PHE A 275 4.01 -3.89 -12.16
CA PHE A 275 3.77 -3.53 -10.76
C PHE A 275 4.26 -4.64 -9.82
N ASP A 276 4.40 -4.35 -8.54
CA ASP A 276 4.38 -5.39 -7.50
C ASP A 276 2.96 -5.60 -6.93
N GLY A 277 2.83 -6.53 -5.98
CA GLY A 277 1.53 -7.03 -5.51
C GLY A 277 0.56 -5.97 -4.97
N ASP A 278 1.05 -4.91 -4.32
CA ASP A 278 0.24 -3.79 -3.80
C ASP A 278 0.37 -2.49 -4.62
N ALA A 279 1.04 -2.56 -5.77
CA ALA A 279 1.25 -1.49 -6.73
C ALA A 279 1.94 -0.25 -6.14
N ASP A 280 2.90 -0.44 -5.24
CA ASP A 280 3.78 0.63 -4.74
C ASP A 280 5.17 0.65 -5.41
N ARG A 281 5.47 -0.35 -6.25
CA ARG A 281 6.67 -0.40 -7.10
C ARG A 281 6.32 -0.53 -8.58
N ILE A 282 7.18 0.04 -9.42
CA ILE A 282 7.12 -0.10 -10.87
C ILE A 282 8.52 -0.28 -11.45
N VAL A 283 8.65 -1.15 -12.44
CA VAL A 283 9.81 -1.23 -13.33
C VAL A 283 9.34 -1.26 -14.78
N TYR A 284 10.08 -0.61 -15.67
CA TYR A 284 9.85 -0.66 -17.12
C TYR A 284 10.85 -1.61 -17.78
N TYR A 285 10.51 -2.12 -18.95
CA TYR A 285 11.40 -2.97 -19.74
C TYR A 285 10.92 -3.10 -21.18
N TYR A 286 11.82 -3.55 -22.05
CA TYR A 286 11.53 -3.87 -23.44
C TYR A 286 12.50 -4.95 -23.95
N LYS A 287 12.20 -5.53 -25.11
CA LYS A 287 13.16 -6.35 -25.87
C LYS A 287 13.68 -5.56 -27.06
N ASP A 288 14.97 -5.61 -27.34
CA ASP A 288 15.50 -5.01 -28.57
C ASP A 288 15.16 -5.86 -29.82
N THR A 289 15.58 -5.40 -30.99
CA THR A 289 15.38 -6.09 -32.29
C THR A 289 16.13 -7.41 -32.40
N ALA A 290 17.17 -7.62 -31.59
CA ALA A 290 17.88 -8.90 -31.47
C ALA A 290 17.25 -9.84 -30.42
N GLY A 291 16.22 -9.38 -29.70
CA GLY A 291 15.51 -10.13 -28.68
C GLY A 291 16.11 -10.05 -27.27
N HIS A 292 17.15 -9.23 -27.04
CA HIS A 292 17.73 -9.07 -25.72
C HIS A 292 16.80 -8.25 -24.82
N PHE A 293 16.72 -8.65 -23.55
CA PHE A 293 15.90 -7.98 -22.54
C PHE A 293 16.65 -6.79 -21.94
N HIS A 294 15.97 -5.64 -21.87
CA HIS A 294 16.50 -4.40 -21.31
C HIS A 294 15.62 -3.91 -20.17
N LEU A 295 16.20 -3.89 -18.96
CA LEU A 295 15.54 -3.38 -17.76
C LEU A 295 15.67 -1.85 -17.65
N ILE A 296 14.58 -1.20 -17.25
CA ILE A 296 14.48 0.21 -16.85
C ILE A 296 13.96 0.23 -15.41
N ASP A 297 14.89 0.14 -14.46
CA ASP A 297 14.60 0.13 -13.03
C ASP A 297 14.49 1.55 -12.44
N GLY A 298 14.35 1.62 -11.11
CA GLY A 298 14.15 2.87 -10.38
C GLY A 298 15.19 3.95 -10.68
N ASP A 299 16.47 3.59 -10.84
CA ASP A 299 17.53 4.55 -11.13
C ASP A 299 17.35 5.18 -12.52
N LYS A 300 17.00 4.38 -13.53
CA LYS A 300 16.71 4.88 -14.88
C LYS A 300 15.44 5.72 -14.92
N ILE A 301 14.42 5.38 -14.14
CA ILE A 301 13.21 6.19 -13.99
C ILE A 301 13.54 7.55 -13.33
N ALA A 302 14.33 7.53 -12.26
CA ALA A 302 14.77 8.74 -11.56
C ALA A 302 15.61 9.66 -12.47
N ALA A 303 16.54 9.09 -13.24
CA ALA A 303 17.33 9.83 -14.22
C ALA A 303 16.45 10.45 -15.32
N LEU A 304 15.48 9.70 -15.85
CA LEU A 304 14.54 10.19 -16.86
C LEU A 304 13.72 11.40 -16.35
N ILE A 305 13.15 11.28 -15.14
CA ILE A 305 12.40 12.39 -14.51
C ILE A 305 13.32 13.59 -14.28
N SER A 306 14.54 13.37 -13.81
CA SER A 306 15.51 14.44 -13.54
C SER A 306 15.90 15.20 -14.83
N ILE A 307 16.12 14.48 -15.93
CA ILE A 307 16.39 15.08 -17.24
C ILE A 307 15.19 15.92 -17.70
N PHE A 308 13.98 15.36 -17.60
CA PHE A 308 12.75 16.05 -17.99
C PHE A 308 12.57 17.36 -17.19
N LEU A 309 12.74 17.32 -15.86
CA LEU A 309 12.64 18.52 -15.02
C LEU A 309 13.73 19.55 -15.35
N LYS A 310 14.97 19.11 -15.58
CA LYS A 310 16.07 19.99 -16.01
C LYS A 310 15.73 20.70 -17.31
N GLU A 311 15.20 19.99 -18.30
CA GLU A 311 14.81 20.56 -19.59
C GLU A 311 13.67 21.57 -19.47
N LEU A 312 12.71 21.34 -18.58
CA LEU A 312 11.65 22.31 -18.29
C LEU A 312 12.21 23.57 -17.63
N LEU A 313 13.09 23.43 -16.64
CA LEU A 313 13.69 24.57 -15.95
C LEU A 313 14.59 25.40 -16.87
N ALA A 314 15.23 24.78 -17.87
CA ALA A 314 16.04 25.50 -18.86
C ALA A 314 15.22 26.32 -19.87
N LYS A 315 13.89 26.12 -19.93
CA LYS A 315 12.97 26.88 -20.81
C LYS A 315 12.31 28.08 -20.12
N VAL A 316 12.47 28.21 -18.80
CA VAL A 316 11.98 29.32 -17.97
C VAL A 316 13.07 30.39 -17.86
#